data_AF-A0A550HXN8-F1
#
_entry.id   AF-A0A550HXN8-F1
#
_cell.length_a   1.000
_cell.length_b   1.000
_cell.length_c   1.000
_cell.angle_alpha   90.00
_cell.angle_beta   90.00
_cell.angle_gamma   90.00
#
_symmetry.space_group_name_H-M   'P 1'
#
loop_
_entity.id
_entity.type
_entity.pdbx_description
1 polymer ?
#
loop_
_entity_poly.entity_id
_entity_poly.type
_entity_poly.pdbx_seq_one_letter_code
_entity_poly.pdbx_strand_id
1 'polypeptide(L)'
;MTADRWTQAVRIQLGLGRLLPLGGPHDGAWITEAAATAVLRRAARDVPGVRLTAVRLSLAAPDSAPEPAVPPPPSALPPGPLRITAEFAATPAEPLPATASRLRTTLAATATGVLGLKVTEVDLQVTGLLGPEEDTGTADEDESDGRSGKPDLRLDADESRVATAVRSVPGVTCLTSVHIAPRSGTVSLPRRHVRVEFGTGASARALDVAREVRTRVTEALPDHPSVAALVTAVQPGA
;
A
#
# COMPACT_ATOMS: atom_id res chain seq x y z
N MET A 1 22.87 -15.64 -18.42
CA MET A 1 22.27 -14.28 -18.29
C MET A 1 20.82 -14.29 -17.76
N THR A 2 20.32 -15.40 -17.20
CA THR A 2 18.99 -15.50 -16.56
C THR A 2 19.04 -15.33 -15.04
N ALA A 3 20.17 -15.64 -14.41
CA ALA A 3 20.36 -15.51 -12.97
C ALA A 3 20.22 -14.06 -12.49
N ASP A 4 20.88 -13.08 -13.12
CA ASP A 4 20.84 -11.68 -12.66
C ASP A 4 19.45 -11.03 -12.73
N ARG A 5 18.64 -11.36 -13.75
CA ARG A 5 17.25 -10.89 -13.82
C ARG A 5 16.37 -11.48 -12.73
N TRP A 6 16.59 -12.76 -12.36
CA TRP A 6 15.89 -13.40 -11.26
C TRP A 6 16.33 -12.79 -9.92
N THR A 7 17.63 -12.61 -9.69
CA THR A 7 18.14 -12.03 -8.44
C THR A 7 17.68 -10.59 -8.26
N GLN A 8 17.59 -9.80 -9.33
CA GLN A 8 17.08 -8.44 -9.29
C GLN A 8 15.56 -8.37 -9.11
N ALA A 9 14.81 -9.26 -9.77
CA ALA A 9 13.37 -9.41 -9.52
C ALA A 9 13.11 -9.81 -8.07
N VAL A 10 13.87 -10.77 -7.51
CA VAL A 10 13.77 -11.20 -6.11
C VAL A 10 14.17 -10.10 -5.13
N ARG A 11 15.16 -9.26 -5.46
CA ARG A 11 15.58 -8.15 -4.60
C ARG A 11 14.55 -7.01 -4.58
N ILE A 12 13.91 -6.72 -5.72
CA ILE A 12 12.73 -5.85 -5.79
C ILE A 12 11.55 -6.49 -5.03
N GLN A 13 11.37 -7.81 -5.15
CA GLN A 13 10.31 -8.61 -4.54
C GLN A 13 10.45 -8.81 -3.02
N LEU A 14 11.67 -8.72 -2.47
CA LEU A 14 11.92 -8.71 -1.03
C LEU A 14 11.90 -7.30 -0.41
N GLY A 15 12.03 -6.24 -1.23
CA GLY A 15 12.00 -4.86 -0.75
C GLY A 15 10.59 -4.33 -0.45
N LEU A 16 9.55 -4.87 -1.08
CA LEU A 16 8.17 -4.38 -0.94
C LEU A 16 7.41 -4.96 0.27
N GLY A 17 7.95 -6.00 0.90
CA GLY A 17 7.36 -6.65 2.06
C GLY A 17 5.99 -7.27 1.78
N ARG A 18 5.08 -7.16 2.76
CA ARG A 18 3.72 -7.69 2.66
C ARG A 18 2.80 -6.74 1.91
N LEU A 19 1.91 -7.26 1.06
CA LEU A 19 0.95 -6.45 0.30
C LEU A 19 -0.47 -6.67 0.84
N LEU A 20 -1.19 -5.57 1.02
CA LEU A 20 -2.55 -5.54 1.56
C LEU A 20 -3.55 -5.30 0.42
N PRO A 21 -4.70 -5.99 0.41
CA PRO A 21 -5.75 -5.72 -0.55
C PRO A 21 -6.31 -4.31 -0.34
N LEU A 22 -6.41 -3.56 -1.43
CA LEU A 22 -7.01 -2.23 -1.47
C LEU A 22 -8.40 -2.38 -2.08
N GLY A 23 -9.45 -2.17 -1.28
CA GLY A 23 -10.83 -2.42 -1.70
C GLY A 23 -11.24 -3.89 -1.64
N GLY A 24 -12.06 -4.31 -2.59
CA GLY A 24 -12.66 -5.64 -2.70
C GLY A 24 -12.02 -6.55 -3.76
N PRO A 25 -12.52 -7.80 -3.92
CA PRO A 25 -11.89 -8.82 -4.76
C PRO A 25 -11.83 -8.48 -6.25
N HIS A 26 -12.66 -7.55 -6.73
CA HIS A 26 -12.71 -7.12 -8.13
C HIS A 26 -11.86 -5.88 -8.43
N ASP A 27 -11.31 -5.24 -7.40
CA ASP A 27 -10.58 -3.99 -7.57
C ASP A 27 -9.19 -4.21 -8.16
N GLY A 28 -8.58 -5.38 -7.92
CA GLY A 28 -7.24 -5.70 -8.44
C GLY A 28 -6.19 -4.68 -8.00
N ALA A 29 -6.36 -4.14 -6.80
CA ALA A 29 -5.52 -3.10 -6.22
C ALA A 29 -4.92 -3.58 -4.90
N TRP A 30 -3.65 -3.25 -4.69
CA TRP A 30 -2.89 -3.57 -3.48
C TRP A 30 -2.08 -2.37 -3.04
N ILE A 31 -1.74 -2.33 -1.75
CA ILE A 31 -0.82 -1.36 -1.17
C ILE A 31 0.24 -2.09 -0.33
N THR A 32 1.47 -1.60 -0.32
CA THR A 32 2.49 -2.14 0.60
C THR A 32 2.08 -1.88 2.05
N GLU A 33 2.33 -2.84 2.95
CA GLU A 33 2.08 -2.64 4.38
C GLU A 33 2.88 -1.46 4.93
N ALA A 34 4.08 -1.21 4.40
CA ALA A 34 4.91 -0.06 4.73
C ALA A 34 4.22 1.27 4.40
N ALA A 35 3.66 1.43 3.19
CA ALA A 35 2.95 2.65 2.80
C ALA A 35 1.69 2.86 3.64
N ALA A 36 0.91 1.81 3.89
CA ALA A 36 -0.27 1.90 4.75
C ALA A 36 0.12 2.29 6.19
N THR A 37 1.15 1.65 6.74
CA THR A 37 1.68 1.94 8.08
C THR A 37 2.18 3.37 8.20
N ALA A 38 2.88 3.90 7.19
CA ALA A 38 3.37 5.27 7.19
C ALA A 38 2.22 6.29 7.30
N VAL A 39 1.13 6.07 6.55
CA VAL A 39 -0.08 6.91 6.61
C VAL A 39 -0.76 6.82 7.98
N LEU A 40 -0.92 5.61 8.52
CA LEU A 40 -1.53 5.40 9.84
C LEU A 40 -0.71 6.03 10.97
N ARG A 41 0.63 5.87 10.93
CA ARG A 41 1.56 6.50 11.88
C ARG A 41 1.45 8.02 11.83
N ARG A 42 1.37 8.60 10.64
CA ARG A 42 1.19 10.05 10.50
C ARG A 42 -0.13 10.52 11.12
N ALA A 43 -1.25 9.89 10.78
CA ALA A 43 -2.54 10.25 11.34
C ALA A 43 -2.59 10.09 12.88
N ALA A 44 -1.87 9.11 13.43
CA ALA A 44 -1.76 8.95 14.88
C ALA A 44 -0.98 10.09 15.56
N ARG A 45 -0.02 10.73 14.86
CA ARG A 45 0.71 11.91 15.40
C ARG A 45 -0.20 13.13 15.56
N ASP A 46 -1.28 13.21 14.78
CA ASP A 46 -2.26 14.28 14.88
C ASP A 46 -3.24 14.07 16.07
N VAL A 47 -3.14 12.94 16.79
CA VAL A 47 -3.92 12.67 18.01
C VAL A 47 -3.13 13.16 19.23
N PRO A 48 -3.65 14.16 19.98
CA PRO A 48 -2.94 14.70 21.13
C PRO A 48 -2.68 13.65 22.22
N GLY A 49 -1.48 13.71 22.80
CA GLY A 49 -1.09 12.87 23.94
C GLY A 49 -0.90 11.39 23.61
N VAL A 50 -0.72 11.03 22.33
CA VAL A 50 -0.52 9.65 21.86
C VAL A 50 0.82 9.52 21.15
N ARG A 51 1.57 8.44 21.46
CA ARG A 51 2.73 8.00 20.67
C ARG A 51 2.52 6.57 20.21
N LEU A 52 2.34 6.37 18.91
CA LEU A 52 2.22 5.04 18.30
C LEU A 52 3.58 4.34 18.27
N THR A 53 3.75 3.24 18.99
CA THR A 53 5.01 2.49 19.06
C THR A 53 5.05 1.42 17.97
N ALA A 54 3.98 0.65 17.83
CA ALA A 54 3.84 -0.39 16.81
C ALA A 54 2.48 -0.31 16.10
N VAL A 55 2.47 -0.71 14.84
CA VAL A 55 1.24 -0.95 14.08
C VAL A 55 1.46 -2.09 13.10
N ARG A 56 0.45 -2.92 12.97
CA ARG A 56 0.37 -4.01 12.01
C ARG A 56 -1.02 -4.04 11.43
N LEU A 57 -1.10 -4.44 10.18
CA LEU A 57 -2.36 -4.82 9.54
C LEU A 57 -2.41 -6.34 9.52
N SER A 58 -3.57 -6.97 9.48
CA SER A 58 -3.74 -8.41 9.24
C SER A 58 -5.14 -8.69 8.68
N LEU A 59 -5.40 -9.89 8.18
CA LEU A 59 -6.77 -10.30 7.84
C LEU A 59 -7.54 -10.55 9.13
N ALA A 60 -8.75 -9.99 9.22
CA ALA A 60 -9.66 -10.26 10.32
C ALA A 60 -10.27 -11.67 10.24
N ALA A 61 -10.46 -12.17 9.02
CA ALA A 61 -11.02 -13.50 8.74
C ALA A 61 -10.25 -14.19 7.60
N PRO A 62 -9.04 -14.74 7.87
CA PRO A 62 -8.19 -15.32 6.83
C PRO A 62 -8.85 -16.52 6.14
N ASP A 63 -9.62 -17.33 6.87
CA ASP A 63 -10.25 -18.56 6.36
C ASP A 63 -11.51 -18.31 5.51
N SER A 64 -11.96 -17.06 5.42
CA SER A 64 -13.16 -16.66 4.67
C SER A 64 -12.84 -15.63 3.58
N ALA A 65 -11.57 -15.51 3.20
CA ALA A 65 -11.14 -14.54 2.21
C ALA A 65 -11.60 -14.98 0.80
N PRO A 66 -12.39 -14.15 0.08
CA PRO A 66 -12.76 -14.46 -1.30
C PRO A 66 -11.56 -14.60 -2.23
N GLU A 67 -11.72 -15.35 -3.32
CA GLU A 67 -10.72 -15.43 -4.38
C GLU A 67 -10.62 -14.08 -5.13
N PRO A 68 -9.41 -13.56 -5.39
CA PRO A 68 -9.24 -12.32 -6.14
C PRO A 68 -9.56 -12.52 -7.63
N ALA A 69 -10.32 -11.59 -8.21
CA ALA A 69 -10.67 -11.63 -9.64
C ALA A 69 -9.51 -11.22 -10.55
N VAL A 70 -8.48 -10.58 -9.99
CA VAL A 70 -7.23 -10.23 -10.67
C VAL A 70 -6.10 -11.04 -10.03
N PRO A 71 -5.20 -11.64 -10.82
CA PRO A 71 -4.06 -12.39 -10.30
C PRO A 71 -3.29 -11.57 -9.26
N PRO A 72 -3.16 -12.06 -8.02
CA PRO A 72 -2.50 -11.30 -6.97
C PRO A 72 -0.99 -11.25 -7.23
N PRO A 73 -0.33 -10.12 -6.94
CA PRO A 73 1.12 -10.08 -6.88
C PRO A 73 1.64 -11.10 -5.85
N PRO A 74 2.89 -11.58 -6.00
CA PRO A 74 3.53 -12.37 -4.97
C PRO A 74 3.49 -11.66 -3.61
N SER A 75 3.29 -12.40 -2.53
CA SER A 75 3.19 -11.87 -1.15
C SER A 75 1.95 -11.03 -0.84
N ALA A 76 0.97 -10.97 -1.75
CA ALA A 76 -0.30 -10.33 -1.47
C ALA A 76 -1.20 -11.17 -0.58
N LEU A 77 -1.76 -10.53 0.44
CA LEU A 77 -2.86 -11.10 1.20
C LEU A 77 -4.10 -11.25 0.32
N PRO A 78 -4.88 -12.32 0.50
CA PRO A 78 -6.15 -12.46 -0.19
C PRO A 78 -7.09 -11.30 0.18
N PRO A 79 -7.99 -10.89 -0.73
CA PRO A 79 -8.92 -9.80 -0.48
C PRO A 79 -9.83 -10.18 0.69
N GLY A 80 -10.02 -9.26 1.63
CA GLY A 80 -10.80 -9.56 2.83
C GLY A 80 -10.79 -8.40 3.83
N PRO A 81 -11.67 -8.46 4.84
CA PRO A 81 -11.66 -7.49 5.92
C PRO A 81 -10.32 -7.53 6.66
N LEU A 82 -9.78 -6.35 6.96
CA LEU A 82 -8.53 -6.16 7.66
C LEU A 82 -8.79 -5.77 9.11
N ARG A 83 -7.85 -6.17 9.98
CA ARG A 83 -7.70 -5.73 11.35
C ARG A 83 -6.46 -4.85 11.46
N ILE A 84 -6.57 -3.74 12.17
CA ILE A 84 -5.43 -2.95 12.63
C ILE A 84 -5.12 -3.38 14.05
N THR A 85 -3.89 -3.81 14.31
CA THR A 85 -3.38 -3.94 15.68
C THR A 85 -2.34 -2.85 15.90
N ALA A 86 -2.46 -2.11 17.00
CA ALA A 86 -1.52 -1.06 17.31
C ALA A 86 -1.20 -0.96 18.80
N GLU A 87 0.04 -0.60 19.06
CA GLU A 87 0.54 -0.30 20.39
C GLU A 87 0.78 1.19 20.51
N PHE A 88 0.39 1.77 21.64
CA PHE A 88 0.60 3.17 21.90
C PHE A 88 0.93 3.46 23.36
N ALA A 89 1.72 4.50 23.56
CA ALA A 89 1.88 5.17 24.84
C ALA A 89 1.00 6.43 24.88
N ALA A 90 0.51 6.79 26.07
CA ALA A 90 -0.36 7.95 26.23
C ALA A 90 0.01 8.81 27.43
N THR A 91 -0.21 10.12 27.34
CA THR A 91 -0.06 11.04 28.48
C THR A 91 -1.16 10.81 29.51
N PRO A 92 -0.91 11.02 30.82
CA PRO A 92 -1.93 10.91 31.87
C PRO A 92 -2.90 12.09 31.93
N ALA A 93 -2.83 13.04 30.98
CA ALA A 93 -3.68 14.23 30.94
C ALA A 93 -5.18 13.91 30.78
N GLU A 94 -5.50 12.76 30.20
CA GLU A 94 -6.87 12.30 29.99
C GLU A 94 -7.03 10.81 30.30
N PRO A 95 -8.26 10.32 30.58
CA PRO A 95 -8.52 8.90 30.76
C PRO A 95 -8.11 8.08 29.53
N LEU A 96 -7.30 7.04 29.74
CA LEU A 96 -6.81 6.16 28.66
C LEU A 96 -7.90 5.64 27.72
N PRO A 97 -9.11 5.24 28.18
CA PRO A 97 -10.17 4.80 27.27
C PRO A 97 -10.65 5.89 26.30
N ALA A 98 -10.65 7.16 26.72
CA ALA A 98 -11.03 8.29 25.88
C ALA A 98 -9.98 8.53 24.79
N THR A 99 -8.70 8.55 25.17
CA THR A 99 -7.56 8.64 24.25
C THR A 99 -7.54 7.48 23.24
N ALA A 100 -7.73 6.25 23.72
CA ALA A 100 -7.82 5.06 22.88
C ALA A 100 -8.99 5.14 21.88
N SER A 101 -10.14 5.69 22.30
CA SER A 101 -11.32 5.84 21.43
C SER A 101 -11.07 6.86 20.30
N ARG A 102 -10.40 7.97 20.60
CA ARG A 102 -9.98 8.93 19.56
C ARG A 102 -8.96 8.34 18.60
N LEU A 103 -7.95 7.64 19.12
CA LEU A 103 -6.96 6.97 18.28
C LEU A 103 -7.62 5.92 17.38
N ARG A 104 -8.52 5.09 17.93
CA ARG A 104 -9.29 4.10 17.18
C ARG A 104 -10.07 4.73 16.04
N THR A 105 -10.79 5.81 16.34
CA THR A 105 -11.59 6.54 15.35
C THR A 105 -10.71 7.13 14.25
N THR A 106 -9.58 7.72 14.62
CA THR A 106 -8.63 8.34 13.68
C THR A 106 -7.98 7.32 12.75
N LEU A 107 -7.55 6.17 13.28
CA LEU A 107 -6.97 5.09 12.49
C LEU A 107 -8.01 4.47 11.54
N ALA A 108 -9.22 4.19 12.01
CA ALA A 108 -10.28 3.63 11.18
C ALA A 108 -10.73 4.61 10.08
N ALA A 109 -10.89 5.89 10.41
CA ALA A 109 -11.26 6.94 9.47
C ALA A 109 -10.17 7.14 8.41
N THR A 110 -8.89 7.16 8.80
CA THR A 110 -7.77 7.29 7.87
C THR A 110 -7.67 6.06 6.95
N ALA A 111 -7.77 4.86 7.51
CA ALA A 111 -7.70 3.63 6.72
C ALA A 111 -8.83 3.57 5.66
N THR A 112 -10.04 4.00 6.00
CA THR A 112 -11.18 3.96 5.09
C THR A 112 -11.20 5.16 4.13
N GLY A 113 -10.95 6.37 4.64
CA GLY A 113 -11.08 7.63 3.91
C GLY A 113 -9.89 7.96 3.03
N VAL A 114 -8.66 7.77 3.52
CA VAL A 114 -7.43 8.12 2.80
C VAL A 114 -6.91 6.93 1.99
N LEU A 115 -6.89 5.73 2.59
CA LEU A 115 -6.36 4.55 1.90
C LEU A 115 -7.46 3.83 1.10
N GLY A 116 -8.66 3.68 1.65
CA GLY A 116 -9.70 2.82 1.09
C GLY A 116 -9.53 1.34 1.46
N LEU A 117 -8.89 1.06 2.58
CA LEU A 117 -8.80 -0.28 3.16
C LEU A 117 -10.15 -0.67 3.77
N LYS A 118 -10.54 -1.94 3.59
CA LYS A 118 -11.72 -2.51 4.25
C LYS A 118 -11.35 -2.97 5.66
N VAL A 119 -11.31 -2.04 6.62
CA VAL A 119 -11.00 -2.36 8.02
C VAL A 119 -12.28 -2.63 8.80
N THR A 120 -12.34 -3.73 9.54
CA THR A 120 -13.48 -4.08 10.40
C THR A 120 -13.16 -3.97 11.89
N GLU A 121 -11.88 -4.07 12.26
CA GLU A 121 -11.44 -4.16 13.65
C GLU A 121 -10.20 -3.32 13.89
N VAL A 122 -10.13 -2.67 15.05
CA VAL A 122 -8.97 -1.88 15.50
C VAL A 122 -8.69 -2.20 16.96
N ASP A 123 -7.67 -3.01 17.17
CA ASP A 123 -7.21 -3.49 18.47
C ASP A 123 -6.05 -2.60 18.94
N LEU A 124 -6.22 -1.99 20.10
CA LEU A 124 -5.26 -1.06 20.68
C LEU A 124 -4.73 -1.60 22.00
N GLN A 125 -3.42 -1.64 22.13
CA GLN A 125 -2.73 -2.00 23.36
C GLN A 125 -1.97 -0.80 23.92
N VAL A 126 -2.23 -0.47 25.19
CA VAL A 126 -1.47 0.56 25.91
C VAL A 126 -0.16 -0.06 26.38
N THR A 127 0.97 0.47 25.94
CA THR A 127 2.30 -0.05 26.29
C THR A 127 3.06 0.84 27.26
N GLY A 128 2.60 2.07 27.50
CA GLY A 128 3.23 2.96 28.46
C GLY A 128 2.45 4.25 28.73
N LEU A 129 2.86 4.94 29.79
CA LEU A 129 2.44 6.30 30.09
C LEU A 129 3.59 7.26 29.76
N LEU A 130 3.29 8.33 29.03
CA LEU A 130 4.25 9.37 28.70
C LEU A 130 4.37 10.33 29.89
N GLY A 131 5.59 10.58 30.38
CA GLY A 131 5.84 11.57 31.44
C GLY A 131 5.71 13.02 30.95
N PRO A 132 5.53 14.00 31.85
CA PRO A 132 5.76 15.40 31.50
C PRO A 132 7.25 15.56 31.21
N GLU A 133 7.59 15.92 29.99
CA GLU A 133 8.96 15.99 29.46
C GLU A 133 9.59 14.63 29.11
N GLU A 134 9.05 13.98 28.09
CA GLU A 134 9.87 13.18 27.17
C GLU A 134 9.59 13.64 25.73
N ASP A 135 9.86 14.91 25.47
CA ASP A 135 10.17 15.39 24.12
C ASP A 135 11.67 15.19 23.89
N THR A 136 12.06 13.93 23.75
CA THR A 136 13.35 13.57 23.17
C THR A 136 13.04 12.71 21.96
N GLY A 137 12.85 13.41 20.84
CA GLY A 137 12.82 12.82 19.53
C GLY A 137 14.13 12.08 19.27
N THR A 138 14.06 10.75 19.26
CA THR A 138 15.02 9.95 18.53
C THR A 138 14.48 9.84 17.11
N ALA A 139 15.00 10.68 16.23
CA ALA A 139 14.93 10.43 14.80
C ALA A 139 15.80 9.19 14.53
N ASP A 140 15.15 8.06 14.25
CA ASP A 140 15.82 6.98 13.51
C ASP A 140 16.06 7.49 12.09
N GLU A 141 17.27 8.00 11.88
CA GLU A 141 17.84 8.19 10.55
C GLU A 141 18.25 6.81 10.02
N ASP A 142 17.30 6.13 9.39
CA ASP A 142 17.63 5.04 8.46
C ASP A 142 18.13 5.68 7.16
N GLU A 143 19.45 5.81 7.08
CA GLU A 143 20.17 6.08 5.83
C GLU A 143 19.87 4.96 4.82
N SER A 144 19.01 5.27 3.84
CA SER A 144 18.92 4.49 2.60
C SER A 144 19.71 5.21 1.52
N ASP A 145 21.03 4.98 1.50
CA ASP A 145 21.83 5.20 0.28
C ASP A 145 21.85 3.89 -0.53
N GLY A 146 21.01 3.87 -1.55
CA GLY A 146 20.79 2.73 -2.42
C GLY A 146 20.43 3.22 -3.81
N ARG A 147 21.29 4.06 -4.38
CA ARG A 147 21.22 4.53 -5.78
C ARG A 147 21.09 3.34 -6.73
N SER A 148 19.86 2.94 -7.06
CA SER A 148 19.61 1.93 -8.08
C SER A 148 19.71 2.58 -9.45
N GLY A 149 20.78 2.20 -10.17
CA GLY A 149 21.06 2.65 -11.52
C GLY A 149 19.89 2.42 -12.46
N LYS A 150 19.67 3.38 -13.37
CA LYS A 150 18.76 3.25 -14.51
C LYS A 150 19.10 1.98 -15.29
N PRO A 151 18.16 1.05 -15.50
CA PRO A 151 18.24 0.18 -16.65
C PRO A 151 17.88 1.05 -17.85
N ASP A 152 18.86 1.32 -18.69
CA ASP A 152 18.65 1.81 -20.05
C ASP A 152 18.05 0.65 -20.85
N LEU A 153 16.74 0.46 -20.70
CA LEU A 153 15.96 -0.42 -21.56
C LEU A 153 15.02 0.50 -22.32
N ARG A 154 15.16 0.52 -23.64
CA ARG A 154 14.12 1.04 -24.53
C ARG A 154 12.82 0.36 -24.11
N LEU A 155 11.97 1.10 -23.40
CA LEU A 155 10.64 0.65 -23.02
C LEU A 155 9.99 0.11 -24.28
N ASP A 156 9.41 -1.09 -24.20
CA ASP A 156 8.57 -1.58 -25.28
C ASP A 156 7.46 -0.53 -25.54
N ALA A 157 6.95 -0.45 -26.77
CA ALA A 157 5.93 0.52 -27.14
C ALA A 157 4.70 0.44 -26.21
N ASP A 158 4.40 -0.77 -25.71
CA ASP A 158 3.36 -1.03 -24.74
C ASP A 158 3.71 -0.52 -23.33
N GLU A 159 4.92 -0.75 -22.83
CA GLU A 159 5.35 -0.22 -21.53
C GLU A 159 5.32 1.31 -21.51
N SER A 160 5.69 1.95 -22.62
CA SER A 160 5.61 3.39 -22.80
C SER A 160 4.16 3.91 -22.79
N ARG A 161 3.24 3.19 -23.45
CA ARG A 161 1.80 3.49 -23.41
C ARG A 161 1.25 3.38 -22.00
N VAL A 162 1.57 2.30 -21.28
CA VAL A 162 1.16 2.08 -19.89
C VAL A 162 1.71 3.19 -18.99
N ALA A 163 3.01 3.51 -19.10
CA ALA A 163 3.62 4.56 -18.29
C ALA A 163 2.97 5.93 -18.51
N THR A 164 2.61 6.25 -19.76
CA THR A 164 1.89 7.49 -20.10
C THR A 164 0.49 7.49 -19.50
N ALA A 165 -0.24 6.38 -19.63
CA ALA A 165 -1.58 6.24 -19.06
C ALA A 165 -1.57 6.41 -17.53
N VAL A 166 -0.63 5.78 -16.82
CA VAL A 166 -0.51 5.90 -15.36
C VAL A 166 -0.21 7.34 -14.95
N ARG A 167 0.75 8.00 -15.60
CA ARG A 167 1.13 9.40 -15.28
C ARG A 167 0.04 10.41 -15.60
N SER A 168 -0.90 10.07 -16.48
CA SER A 168 -2.05 10.92 -16.80
C SER A 168 -3.13 10.93 -15.71
N VAL A 169 -3.07 10.00 -14.76
CA VAL A 169 -4.06 9.88 -13.69
C VAL A 169 -3.81 10.93 -12.60
N PRO A 170 -4.77 11.82 -12.31
CA PRO A 170 -4.67 12.74 -11.18
C PRO A 170 -4.47 11.98 -9.86
N GLY A 171 -3.52 12.43 -9.05
CA GLY A 171 -3.19 11.81 -7.77
C GLY A 171 -2.03 10.80 -7.82
N VAL A 172 -1.54 10.41 -9.01
CA VAL A 172 -0.28 9.67 -9.14
C VAL A 172 0.90 10.62 -8.97
N THR A 173 1.82 10.32 -8.06
CA THR A 173 3.00 11.15 -7.80
C THR A 173 4.26 10.60 -8.43
N CYS A 174 4.36 9.27 -8.55
CA CYS A 174 5.48 8.62 -9.23
C CYS A 174 5.05 7.27 -9.82
N LEU A 175 5.76 6.82 -10.85
CA LEU A 175 5.66 5.45 -11.38
C LEU A 175 7.01 4.77 -11.14
N THR A 176 6.99 3.66 -10.40
CA THR A 176 8.19 2.94 -9.98
C THR A 176 8.53 1.82 -10.96
N SER A 177 7.53 1.04 -11.38
CA SER A 177 7.76 -0.07 -12.31
C SER A 177 6.50 -0.44 -13.09
N VAL A 178 6.71 -1.05 -14.26
CA VAL A 178 5.68 -1.67 -15.09
C VAL A 178 6.17 -3.06 -15.44
N HIS A 179 5.35 -4.07 -15.15
CA HIS A 179 5.64 -5.46 -15.47
C HIS A 179 4.53 -6.02 -16.34
N ILE A 180 4.87 -6.40 -17.56
CA ILE A 180 3.93 -7.01 -18.48
C ILE A 180 4.24 -8.51 -18.60
N ALA A 181 3.39 -9.34 -18.01
CA ALA A 181 3.51 -10.79 -18.16
C ALA A 181 2.87 -11.23 -19.49
N PRO A 182 3.59 -12.00 -20.32
CA PRO A 182 3.03 -12.54 -21.56
C PRO A 182 1.87 -13.50 -21.24
N ARG A 183 0.97 -13.72 -22.20
CA ARG A 183 -0.05 -14.77 -22.13
C ARG A 183 0.63 -16.10 -21.80
N SER A 184 0.44 -16.62 -20.59
CA SER A 184 0.86 -17.98 -20.27
C SER A 184 -0.28 -18.91 -20.67
N GLY A 185 -0.04 -19.81 -21.62
CA GLY A 185 -1.05 -20.73 -22.17
C GLY A 185 -1.55 -21.80 -21.20
N THR A 186 -1.28 -21.67 -19.89
CA THR A 186 -1.91 -22.47 -18.84
C THR A 186 -3.21 -21.82 -18.42
N VAL A 187 -4.23 -22.63 -18.14
CA VAL A 187 -5.68 -22.31 -18.02
C VAL A 187 -6.05 -21.16 -17.05
N SER A 188 -5.08 -20.57 -16.33
CA SER A 188 -5.32 -19.54 -15.30
C SER A 188 -5.39 -18.10 -15.82
N LEU A 189 -4.88 -17.78 -17.02
CA LEU A 189 -4.89 -16.41 -17.56
C LEU A 189 -5.43 -16.34 -19.00
N PRO A 190 -6.75 -16.11 -19.21
CA PRO A 190 -7.32 -15.99 -20.55
C PRO A 190 -6.84 -14.72 -21.31
N ARG A 191 -6.24 -13.75 -20.61
CA ARG A 191 -5.74 -12.48 -21.16
C ARG A 191 -4.34 -12.15 -20.63
N ARG A 192 -3.62 -11.29 -21.33
CA ARG A 192 -2.34 -10.69 -20.87
C ARG A 192 -2.54 -10.05 -19.49
N HIS A 193 -1.49 -10.07 -18.66
CA HIS A 193 -1.53 -9.51 -17.31
C HIS A 193 -0.48 -8.39 -17.16
N VAL A 194 -0.90 -7.24 -16.65
CA VAL A 194 -0.05 -6.08 -16.43
C VAL A 194 -0.05 -5.75 -14.94
N ARG A 195 1.12 -5.64 -14.33
CA ARG A 195 1.30 -5.11 -12.97
C ARG A 195 1.96 -3.74 -13.06
N VAL A 196 1.39 -2.75 -12.41
CA VAL A 196 1.92 -1.39 -12.33
C VAL A 196 2.19 -1.02 -10.87
N GLU A 197 3.35 -0.45 -10.60
CA GLU A 197 3.76 -0.03 -9.25
C GLU A 197 3.96 1.49 -9.24
N PHE A 198 3.25 2.20 -8.37
CA PHE A 198 3.20 3.66 -8.38
C PHE A 198 2.99 4.25 -6.98
N GLY A 199 3.38 5.50 -6.81
CA GLY A 199 3.07 6.33 -5.64
C GLY A 199 1.84 7.19 -5.87
N THR A 200 1.12 7.48 -4.80
CA THR A 200 -0.05 8.38 -4.82
C THR A 200 0.15 9.56 -3.87
N GLY A 201 -0.58 10.65 -4.10
CA GLY A 201 -0.72 11.75 -3.14
C GLY A 201 -1.91 11.53 -2.21
N ALA A 202 -1.86 12.11 -1.01
CA ALA A 202 -2.94 12.01 -0.02
C ALA A 202 -4.17 12.91 -0.31
N SER A 203 -4.17 13.67 -1.41
CA SER A 203 -5.28 14.53 -1.82
C SER A 203 -6.47 13.77 -2.38
N ALA A 204 -6.27 12.51 -2.79
CA ALA A 204 -7.31 11.59 -3.22
C ALA A 204 -7.15 10.26 -2.49
N ARG A 205 -8.26 9.52 -2.34
CA ARG A 205 -8.23 8.19 -1.74
C ARG A 205 -7.41 7.24 -2.61
N ALA A 206 -6.44 6.53 -2.03
CA ALA A 206 -5.53 5.66 -2.77
C ALA A 206 -6.26 4.59 -3.61
N LEU A 207 -7.35 4.02 -3.08
CA LEU A 207 -8.21 3.08 -3.81
C LEU A 207 -8.79 3.68 -5.10
N ASP A 208 -9.23 4.93 -5.07
CA ASP A 208 -9.86 5.56 -6.24
C ASP A 208 -8.82 5.86 -7.32
N VAL A 209 -7.62 6.31 -6.91
CA VAL A 209 -6.48 6.47 -7.82
C VAL A 209 -6.09 5.13 -8.44
N ALA A 210 -6.04 4.05 -7.65
CA ALA A 210 -5.72 2.73 -8.16
C ALA A 210 -6.75 2.18 -9.15
N ARG A 211 -8.04 2.42 -8.89
CA ARG A 211 -9.13 2.07 -9.82
C ARG A 211 -9.02 2.84 -11.14
N GLU A 212 -8.77 4.13 -11.07
CA GLU A 212 -8.60 4.97 -12.26
C GLU A 212 -7.37 4.53 -13.07
N VAL A 213 -6.23 4.28 -12.42
CA VAL A 213 -5.04 3.72 -13.06
C VAL A 213 -5.37 2.41 -13.77
N ARG A 214 -6.11 1.51 -13.11
CA ARG A 214 -6.51 0.23 -13.70
C ARG A 214 -7.36 0.41 -14.95
N THR A 215 -8.36 1.29 -14.91
CA THR A 215 -9.20 1.63 -16.06
C THR A 215 -8.36 2.17 -17.21
N ARG A 216 -7.54 3.20 -16.96
CA ARG A 216 -6.71 3.84 -18.00
C ARG A 216 -5.71 2.90 -18.63
N VAL A 217 -5.07 2.03 -17.84
CA VAL A 217 -4.12 1.03 -18.37
C VAL A 217 -4.85 -0.03 -19.19
N THR A 218 -6.05 -0.44 -18.78
CA THR A 218 -6.88 -1.40 -19.53
C THR A 218 -7.35 -0.82 -20.86
N GLU A 219 -7.64 0.48 -20.92
CA GLU A 219 -8.05 1.18 -22.15
C GLU A 219 -6.88 1.53 -23.08
N ALA A 220 -5.69 1.75 -22.52
CA ALA A 220 -4.49 2.09 -23.28
C ALA A 220 -3.94 0.93 -24.12
N LEU A 221 -4.37 -0.31 -23.85
CA LEU A 221 -3.92 -1.51 -24.54
C LEU A 221 -5.10 -2.17 -25.29
N PRO A 222 -4.90 -2.57 -26.56
CA PRO A 222 -5.99 -3.04 -27.44
C PRO A 222 -6.58 -4.39 -27.01
N ASP A 223 -5.85 -5.16 -26.21
CA ASP A 223 -6.23 -6.50 -25.74
C ASP A 223 -6.98 -6.49 -24.40
N HIS A 224 -7.23 -5.31 -23.81
CA HIS A 224 -7.90 -5.13 -22.52
C HIS A 224 -7.42 -6.13 -21.45
N PRO A 225 -6.12 -6.04 -21.08
CA PRO A 225 -5.50 -7.00 -20.19
C PRO A 225 -6.08 -6.92 -18.78
N SER A 226 -5.84 -7.96 -17.99
CA SER A 226 -6.03 -7.85 -16.55
C SER A 226 -4.92 -6.97 -15.97
N VAL A 227 -5.29 -6.01 -15.12
CA VAL A 227 -4.33 -5.04 -14.56
C VAL A 227 -4.34 -5.14 -13.03
N ALA A 228 -3.16 -5.38 -12.46
CA ALA A 228 -2.88 -5.30 -11.03
C ALA A 228 -2.21 -3.96 -10.69
N ALA A 229 -2.87 -3.16 -9.85
CA ALA A 229 -2.38 -1.86 -9.40
C ALA A 229 -1.73 -1.99 -8.02
N LEU A 230 -0.45 -1.63 -7.88
CA LEU A 230 0.27 -1.68 -6.62
C LEU A 230 0.72 -0.28 -6.18
N VAL A 231 0.15 0.18 -5.07
CA VAL A 231 0.54 1.42 -4.41
C VAL A 231 1.75 1.17 -3.51
N THR A 232 2.88 1.78 -3.83
CA THR A 232 4.15 1.59 -3.10
C THR A 232 4.42 2.70 -2.09
N ALA A 233 3.80 3.87 -2.26
CA ALA A 233 3.89 5.00 -1.35
C ALA A 233 2.63 5.89 -1.42
N VAL A 234 2.31 6.55 -0.30
CA VAL A 234 1.28 7.59 -0.24
C VAL A 234 1.94 8.83 0.37
N GLN A 235 2.18 9.84 -0.46
CA GLN A 235 2.86 11.05 -0.06
C GLN A 235 1.88 12.08 0.53
N PRO A 236 2.33 12.90 1.50
CA PRO A 236 1.59 14.07 1.95
C PRO A 236 1.11 14.94 0.78
N GLY A 237 -0.08 15.54 0.91
CA GLY A 237 -0.34 16.80 0.20
C GLY A 237 0.68 17.84 0.66
N ALA A 238 1.28 18.55 -0.29
CA ALA A 238 2.14 19.69 -0.03
C ALA A 238 1.34 20.88 0.53
#